data_AF-A0A651DR49-F1
#
_entry.id   AF-A0A651DR49-F1
#
_cell.length_a   1.000
_cell.length_b   1.000
_cell.length_c   1.000
_cell.angle_alpha   90.00
_cell.angle_beta   90.00
_cell.angle_gamma   90.00
#
_symmetry.space_group_name_H-M   'P 1'
#
loop_
_entity.id
_entity.type
_entity.pdbx_description
1 polymer ?
#
loop_
_entity_poly.entity_id
_entity_poly.type
_entity_poly.pdbx_seq_one_letter_code
_entity_poly.pdbx_strand_id
1 'polypeptide(L)'
;MRRSIFPVAAVLPLIATFVAFPSTLAAAQNDAGAAVGMQAHLLSSQFNESGHAAVGGDRVRELARARLQEDFRAMSEFRPGYPFWQHIFTIPDGSVAFGSGVDGRLLAVFPNGGDWTRDGRWEDASLSQALRGQRLESRLSPRRDQVAELLEGAAGPVLHNATRGRFLLPNVRAYGSFLEEWGHIYERFGVPAEIGIAQAILESGLNGTVRSEAGAIGFCQWLPANWNRMKQISPFEIEGHNQTTQAAYCAAYLTILATKYGSFIPALSEHHAGGSNVGRTVINGSRLGGETMREQYFLGAEFARDLRTISPTRFREVVRSYGPRSFLYAEMVFGNTYNVTRLTADIPQQPVHAMRAARNLPLADIAQRTGLSVDELRRYNPALVRQVPRGAALYLPFQVDAFGPDIAFWHRPADPDFAAVLTDFLQVDRPLIEWEDPGFAAVLREFRTRFLRTQSEEGIVMATVLAYVIGESYTGARSDILAEFRTDPNILRLVQDAIRERESLLGASLTAR
;
A
#
# COMPACT_ATOMS: atom_id res chain seq x y z
N MET A 1 -42.70 -44.43 -33.38
CA MET A 1 -43.82 -45.37 -33.16
C MET A 1 -43.59 -46.15 -31.87
N ARG A 2 -44.62 -46.18 -31.02
CA ARG A 2 -44.86 -47.01 -29.82
C ARG A 2 -44.10 -46.71 -28.50
N ARG A 3 -44.94 -46.72 -27.47
CA ARG A 3 -44.81 -46.41 -26.04
C ARG A 3 -44.36 -47.66 -25.25
N SER A 4 -43.90 -47.44 -24.01
CA SER A 4 -44.30 -48.13 -22.75
C SER A 4 -43.51 -47.50 -21.59
N ILE A 5 -44.10 -46.72 -20.66
CA ILE A 5 -44.90 -47.02 -19.45
C ILE A 5 -44.03 -47.31 -18.18
N PHE A 6 -44.36 -46.51 -17.15
CA PHE A 6 -43.92 -46.32 -15.74
C PHE A 6 -44.02 -47.56 -14.79
N PRO A 7 -43.45 -47.55 -13.54
CA PRO A 7 -43.86 -46.75 -12.34
C PRO A 7 -42.69 -46.07 -11.59
N VAL A 8 -42.76 -44.80 -11.13
CA VAL A 8 -43.42 -44.19 -9.96
C VAL A 8 -43.16 -44.90 -8.61
N ALA A 9 -42.29 -44.30 -7.80
CA ALA A 9 -42.23 -44.46 -6.35
C ALA A 9 -42.05 -43.07 -5.71
N ALA A 10 -42.91 -42.77 -4.73
CA ALA A 10 -43.02 -41.51 -4.01
C ALA A 10 -42.12 -41.51 -2.76
N VAL A 11 -41.46 -40.39 -2.47
CA VAL A 11 -40.97 -40.05 -1.12
C VAL A 11 -41.19 -38.55 -0.88
N LEU A 12 -41.80 -38.25 0.28
CA LEU A 12 -42.21 -36.95 0.79
C LEU A 12 -41.04 -35.96 1.01
N PRO A 13 -41.25 -34.64 0.87
CA PRO A 13 -40.32 -33.64 1.37
C PRO A 13 -40.63 -33.25 2.82
N LEU A 14 -39.59 -33.21 3.65
CA LEU A 14 -39.59 -32.67 5.00
C LEU A 14 -39.73 -31.14 4.94
N ILE A 15 -40.72 -30.61 5.64
CA ILE A 15 -40.98 -29.18 5.82
C ILE A 15 -39.99 -28.67 6.88
N ALA A 16 -39.07 -27.78 6.48
CA ALA A 16 -38.27 -26.98 7.40
C ALA A 16 -38.86 -25.57 7.46
N THR A 17 -39.51 -25.27 8.57
CA THR A 17 -40.01 -23.95 8.97
C THR A 17 -38.86 -22.95 9.11
N PHE A 18 -38.82 -21.95 8.23
CA PHE A 18 -38.02 -20.75 8.41
C PHE A 18 -38.74 -19.81 9.38
N VAL A 19 -38.12 -19.57 10.54
CA VAL A 19 -38.51 -18.48 11.46
C VAL A 19 -37.96 -17.18 10.88
N ALA A 20 -38.86 -16.28 10.51
CA ALA A 20 -38.53 -14.93 10.09
C ALA A 20 -38.17 -14.08 11.32
N PHE A 21 -36.96 -13.51 11.33
CA PHE A 21 -36.60 -12.41 12.22
C PHE A 21 -36.90 -11.08 11.51
N PRO A 22 -37.59 -10.12 12.14
CA PRO A 22 -37.80 -8.81 11.55
C PRO A 22 -36.55 -7.94 11.73
N SER A 23 -35.92 -7.58 10.61
CA SER A 23 -34.90 -6.52 10.56
C SER A 23 -35.57 -5.17 10.77
N THR A 24 -35.45 -4.62 11.99
CA THR A 24 -35.69 -3.20 12.25
C THR A 24 -34.35 -2.55 12.59
N LEU A 25 -33.75 -1.92 11.58
CA LEU A 25 -32.66 -0.97 11.75
C LEU A 25 -33.02 0.23 10.88
N ALA A 26 -33.80 1.12 11.48
CA ALA A 26 -34.11 2.43 10.95
C ALA A 26 -33.40 3.47 11.82
N ALA A 27 -32.79 4.43 11.13
CA ALA A 27 -32.41 5.77 11.59
C ALA A 27 -31.29 5.88 12.65
N ALA A 28 -30.05 5.96 12.16
CA ALA A 28 -29.04 6.85 12.72
C ALA A 28 -28.16 7.37 11.56
N GLN A 29 -28.69 8.37 10.83
CA GLN A 29 -27.96 9.18 9.87
C GLN A 29 -28.05 10.64 10.33
N ASN A 30 -26.87 11.25 10.50
CA ASN A 30 -26.52 12.68 10.45
C ASN A 30 -25.51 12.97 11.57
N ASP A 31 -24.21 12.87 11.25
CA ASP A 31 -23.08 13.64 11.82
C ASP A 31 -21.70 13.04 11.43
N ALA A 32 -21.55 12.51 10.22
CA ALA A 32 -20.27 11.97 9.75
C ALA A 32 -19.28 13.06 9.23
N GLY A 33 -19.75 14.30 9.00
CA GLY A 33 -18.94 15.38 8.45
C GLY A 33 -18.04 16.11 9.46
N ALA A 34 -18.37 16.08 10.75
CA ALA A 34 -17.60 16.78 11.80
C ALA A 34 -16.59 15.89 12.54
N ALA A 35 -16.69 14.56 12.37
CA ALA A 35 -15.85 13.59 13.08
C ALA A 35 -14.42 13.46 12.53
N VAL A 36 -14.17 13.94 11.29
CA VAL A 36 -12.85 13.85 10.62
C VAL A 36 -11.78 14.72 11.31
N GLY A 37 -12.19 15.79 12.02
CA GLY A 37 -11.27 16.65 12.76
C GLY A 37 -10.99 16.24 14.22
N MET A 38 -11.88 15.46 14.85
CA MET A 38 -11.86 15.25 16.31
C MET A 38 -11.23 13.92 16.75
N GLN A 39 -11.10 12.94 15.84
CA GLN A 39 -10.43 11.67 16.14
C GLN A 39 -8.89 11.76 16.14
N ALA A 40 -8.30 12.79 15.52
CA ALA A 40 -6.86 13.04 15.59
C ALA A 40 -6.38 13.44 17.00
N HIS A 41 -7.27 13.96 17.86
CA HIS A 41 -6.90 14.47 19.19
C HIS A 41 -7.04 13.45 20.33
N LEU A 42 -7.84 12.38 20.14
CA LEU A 42 -8.07 11.35 21.17
C LEU A 42 -7.02 10.24 21.20
N LEU A 43 -6.21 10.09 20.15
CA LEU A 43 -5.14 9.08 20.07
C LEU A 43 -3.84 9.48 20.81
N SER A 44 -3.77 10.68 21.43
CA SER A 44 -2.53 11.20 22.03
C SER A 44 -2.44 11.12 23.56
N SER A 45 -3.46 10.61 24.28
CA SER A 45 -3.59 10.88 25.73
C SER A 45 -3.48 9.71 26.70
N GLN A 46 -3.00 8.52 26.29
CA GLN A 46 -2.88 7.39 27.24
C GLN A 46 -1.60 6.56 27.08
N PHE A 47 -0.42 7.16 27.17
CA PHE A 47 0.80 6.41 27.52
C PHE A 47 1.78 7.33 28.23
N ASN A 48 1.72 7.35 29.57
CA ASN A 48 2.78 7.93 30.37
C ASN A 48 2.84 7.19 31.72
N GLU A 49 3.85 6.34 31.88
CA GLU A 49 4.65 6.16 33.10
C GLU A 49 5.54 4.91 32.98
N SER A 50 6.82 5.11 32.61
CA SER A 50 8.01 4.46 33.22
C SER A 50 9.29 4.93 32.51
N GLY A 51 10.03 5.79 33.20
CA GLY A 51 11.16 6.56 32.65
C GLY A 51 12.46 5.77 32.50
N HIS A 52 13.21 6.19 31.47
CA HIS A 52 14.66 6.02 31.25
C HIS A 52 15.21 4.86 30.39
N ALA A 53 14.36 4.13 29.67
CA ALA A 53 14.80 3.34 28.50
C ALA A 53 13.94 3.54 27.22
N ALA A 54 12.81 4.26 27.31
CA ALA A 54 11.86 4.46 26.22
C ALA A 54 12.17 5.65 25.27
N VAL A 55 13.12 6.52 25.64
CA VAL A 55 13.30 7.85 25.03
C VAL A 55 13.58 7.82 23.53
N GLY A 56 14.32 6.81 23.02
CA GLY A 56 14.65 6.71 21.60
C GLY A 56 13.50 6.16 20.74
N GLY A 57 12.82 5.11 21.21
CA GLY A 57 11.72 4.49 20.48
C GLY A 57 10.50 5.41 20.36
N ASP A 58 10.24 6.20 21.40
CA ASP A 58 9.18 7.21 21.39
C ASP A 58 9.46 8.29 20.35
N ARG A 59 10.71 8.75 20.25
CA ARG A 59 11.08 9.80 19.28
C ARG A 59 10.93 9.36 17.83
N VAL A 60 11.30 8.12 17.49
CA VAL A 60 11.09 7.55 16.16
C VAL A 60 9.60 7.56 15.79
N ARG A 61 8.73 7.14 16.72
CA ARG A 61 7.28 7.15 16.50
C ARG A 61 6.75 8.57 16.35
N GLU A 62 7.17 9.52 17.18
CA GLU A 62 6.78 10.93 17.07
C GLU A 62 7.11 11.51 15.68
N LEU A 63 8.34 11.31 15.19
CA LEU A 63 8.76 11.82 13.89
C LEU A 63 7.93 11.20 12.75
N ALA A 64 7.72 9.89 12.79
CA ALA A 64 6.91 9.19 11.80
C ALA A 64 5.44 9.66 11.82
N ARG A 65 4.87 9.90 13.01
CA ARG A 65 3.49 10.37 13.20
C ARG A 65 3.33 11.82 12.75
N ALA A 66 4.30 12.70 13.04
CA ALA A 66 4.30 14.07 12.54
C ALA A 66 4.29 14.12 11.00
N ARG A 67 5.17 13.33 10.36
CA ARG A 67 5.20 13.18 8.90
C ARG A 67 3.87 12.68 8.34
N LEU A 68 3.26 11.68 8.98
CA LEU A 68 1.97 11.13 8.58
C LEU A 68 0.84 12.18 8.66
N GLN A 69 0.81 12.99 9.72
CA GLN A 69 -0.21 14.03 9.89
C GLN A 69 -0.13 15.09 8.78
N GLU A 70 1.08 15.51 8.41
CA GLU A 70 1.30 16.41 7.27
C GLU A 70 0.88 15.76 5.94
N ASP A 71 1.15 14.47 5.77
CA ASP A 71 0.73 13.73 4.57
C ASP A 71 -0.80 13.64 4.48
N PHE A 72 -1.51 13.39 5.58
CA PHE A 72 -2.97 13.42 5.60
C PHE A 72 -3.51 14.80 5.24
N ARG A 73 -2.92 15.88 5.76
CA ARG A 73 -3.32 17.24 5.40
C ARG A 73 -3.20 17.47 3.91
N ALA A 74 -2.07 17.08 3.32
CA ALA A 74 -1.86 17.23 1.88
C ALA A 74 -2.78 16.32 1.06
N MET A 75 -3.09 15.11 1.52
CA MET A 75 -4.11 14.26 0.87
C MET A 75 -5.49 14.92 0.88
N SER A 76 -5.92 15.47 2.02
CA SER A 76 -7.19 16.19 2.11
C SER A 76 -7.22 17.44 1.22
N GLU A 77 -6.10 18.12 1.03
CA GLU A 77 -6.01 19.32 0.20
C GLU A 77 -6.00 18.97 -1.30
N PHE A 78 -5.08 18.09 -1.73
CA PHE A 78 -4.83 17.83 -3.15
C PHE A 78 -5.65 16.69 -3.72
N ARG A 79 -6.14 15.77 -2.89
CA ARG A 79 -6.86 14.54 -3.27
C ARG A 79 -8.01 14.23 -2.30
N PRO A 80 -8.97 15.13 -2.10
CA PRO A 80 -9.99 14.97 -1.06
C PRO A 80 -10.89 13.73 -1.28
N GLY A 81 -10.92 13.18 -2.49
CA GLY A 81 -11.55 11.89 -2.81
C GLY A 81 -10.86 10.64 -2.26
N TYR A 82 -9.65 10.73 -1.68
CA TYR A 82 -8.90 9.56 -1.21
C TYR A 82 -9.66 8.63 -0.23
N PRO A 83 -10.61 9.09 0.62
CA PRO A 83 -11.37 8.18 1.50
C PRO A 83 -12.19 7.14 0.74
N PHE A 84 -12.51 7.36 -0.54
CA PHE A 84 -13.23 6.41 -1.38
C PHE A 84 -12.57 5.03 -1.43
N TRP A 85 -11.23 5.01 -1.39
CA TRP A 85 -10.48 3.77 -1.56
C TRP A 85 -10.74 2.74 -0.46
N GLN A 86 -11.25 3.15 0.71
CA GLN A 86 -11.68 2.21 1.75
C GLN A 86 -12.77 1.24 1.24
N HIS A 87 -13.66 1.70 0.35
CA HIS A 87 -14.79 0.91 -0.12
C HIS A 87 -14.34 -0.20 -1.07
N ILE A 88 -13.32 0.06 -1.90
CA ILE A 88 -12.85 -0.85 -2.95
C ILE A 88 -12.42 -2.23 -2.41
N PHE A 89 -11.87 -2.27 -1.20
CA PHE A 89 -11.41 -3.50 -0.58
C PHE A 89 -12.52 -4.27 0.17
N THR A 90 -13.74 -3.73 0.18
CA THR A 90 -14.86 -4.24 0.97
C THR A 90 -16.13 -4.48 0.15
N ILE A 91 -16.17 -4.00 -1.10
CA ILE A 91 -17.30 -4.23 -2.00
C ILE A 91 -17.44 -5.71 -2.39
N PRO A 92 -18.66 -6.16 -2.74
CA PRO A 92 -18.88 -7.54 -3.18
C PRO A 92 -18.06 -7.92 -4.41
N ASP A 93 -17.78 -9.21 -4.49
CA ASP A 93 -16.98 -9.79 -5.55
C ASP A 93 -17.60 -9.57 -6.92
N GLY A 94 -16.74 -9.24 -7.88
CA GLY A 94 -17.20 -8.93 -9.23
C GLY A 94 -18.10 -7.71 -9.26
N SER A 95 -17.82 -6.70 -8.43
CA SER A 95 -18.47 -5.39 -8.48
C SER A 95 -17.48 -4.27 -8.82
N VAL A 96 -18.01 -3.18 -9.36
CA VAL A 96 -17.33 -1.90 -9.59
C VAL A 96 -17.98 -0.86 -8.68
N ALA A 97 -17.16 -0.13 -7.93
CA ALA A 97 -17.63 0.99 -7.12
C ALA A 97 -17.28 2.32 -7.79
N PHE A 98 -18.15 3.29 -7.57
CA PHE A 98 -18.00 4.67 -7.99
C PHE A 98 -18.11 5.54 -6.74
N GLY A 99 -17.19 6.48 -6.59
CA GLY A 99 -17.12 7.41 -5.47
C GLY A 99 -16.96 8.85 -5.93
N SER A 100 -17.28 9.79 -5.06
CA SER A 100 -17.01 11.20 -5.32
C SER A 100 -15.51 11.49 -5.22
N GLY A 101 -14.97 12.16 -6.22
CA GLY A 101 -13.63 12.74 -6.16
C GLY A 101 -13.53 13.98 -5.27
N VAL A 102 -14.66 14.51 -4.78
CA VAL A 102 -14.74 15.71 -3.94
C VAL A 102 -14.57 15.37 -2.45
N ASP A 103 -15.18 14.29 -1.97
CA ASP A 103 -15.20 13.95 -0.54
C ASP A 103 -14.95 12.46 -0.27
N GLY A 104 -14.79 11.65 -1.32
CA GLY A 104 -14.54 10.22 -1.21
C GLY A 104 -15.77 9.38 -0.86
N ARG A 105 -16.98 9.95 -0.77
CA ARG A 105 -18.18 9.16 -0.46
C ARG A 105 -18.49 8.16 -1.56
N LEU A 106 -19.00 6.99 -1.19
CA LEU A 106 -19.54 6.03 -2.14
C LEU A 106 -20.78 6.62 -2.85
N LEU A 107 -20.83 6.51 -4.18
CA LEU A 107 -21.97 6.95 -5.00
C LEU A 107 -22.82 5.75 -5.41
N ALA A 108 -22.17 4.72 -5.96
CA ALA A 108 -22.83 3.55 -6.48
C ALA A 108 -21.91 2.32 -6.53
N VAL A 109 -22.52 1.14 -6.53
CA VAL A 109 -21.85 -0.15 -6.73
C VAL A 109 -22.63 -0.95 -7.76
N PHE A 110 -21.97 -1.40 -8.81
CA PHE A 110 -22.57 -2.19 -9.88
C PHE A 110 -21.93 -3.56 -9.98
N PRO A 111 -22.69 -4.62 -10.30
CA PRO A 111 -22.10 -5.91 -10.66
C PRO A 111 -21.28 -5.77 -11.97
N ASN A 112 -20.19 -6.51 -12.14
CA ASN A 112 -19.32 -6.44 -13.34
C ASN A 112 -20.05 -6.86 -14.63
N GLY A 113 -21.18 -7.55 -14.51
CA GLY A 113 -22.03 -7.97 -15.62
C GLY A 113 -23.50 -7.70 -15.33
N GLY A 114 -24.37 -7.98 -16.30
CA GLY A 114 -25.80 -7.71 -16.17
C GLY A 114 -26.18 -6.27 -16.54
N ASP A 115 -27.38 -5.88 -16.13
CA ASP A 115 -27.99 -4.59 -16.46
C ASP A 115 -27.74 -3.60 -15.31
N TRP A 116 -26.78 -2.70 -15.51
CA TRP A 116 -26.38 -1.74 -14.47
C TRP A 116 -27.49 -0.73 -14.15
N THR A 117 -28.44 -0.51 -15.07
CA THR A 117 -29.56 0.40 -14.82
C THR A 117 -30.58 -0.17 -13.83
N ARG A 118 -30.64 -1.50 -13.72
CA ARG A 118 -31.56 -2.22 -12.83
C ARG A 118 -30.86 -2.81 -11.61
N ASP A 119 -29.66 -3.34 -11.80
CA ASP A 119 -28.96 -4.18 -10.83
C ASP A 119 -27.93 -3.36 -10.00
N GLY A 120 -27.77 -2.07 -10.31
CA GLY A 120 -26.92 -1.14 -9.56
C GLY A 120 -27.46 -0.80 -8.18
N ARG A 121 -26.56 -0.74 -7.18
CA ARG A 121 -26.86 -0.25 -5.83
C ARG A 121 -26.40 1.18 -5.71
N TRP A 122 -27.28 2.04 -5.23
CA TRP A 122 -27.04 3.49 -5.13
C TRP A 122 -26.99 3.88 -3.67
N GLU A 123 -25.95 4.63 -3.28
CA GLU A 123 -25.91 5.29 -1.98
C GLU A 123 -26.82 6.52 -2.02
N ASP A 124 -26.81 7.24 -3.15
CA ASP A 124 -27.71 8.34 -3.45
C ASP A 124 -28.63 7.96 -4.61
N ALA A 125 -29.90 7.69 -4.28
CA ALA A 125 -30.90 7.26 -5.26
C ALA A 125 -31.17 8.31 -6.36
N SER A 126 -30.87 9.59 -6.13
CA SER A 126 -31.07 10.65 -7.13
C SER A 126 -30.15 10.50 -8.34
N LEU A 127 -28.94 9.96 -8.13
CA LEU A 127 -27.94 9.75 -9.17
C LEU A 127 -28.34 8.68 -10.19
N SER A 128 -29.30 7.81 -9.84
CA SER A 128 -29.85 6.80 -10.75
C SER A 128 -30.45 7.40 -12.04
N GLN A 129 -30.87 8.68 -11.98
CA GLN A 129 -31.39 9.39 -13.15
C GLN A 129 -30.33 9.58 -14.24
N ALA A 130 -29.04 9.65 -13.88
CA ALA A 130 -27.95 9.83 -14.85
C ALA A 130 -27.85 8.67 -15.85
N LEU A 131 -28.28 7.45 -15.45
CA LEU A 131 -28.26 6.26 -16.32
C LEU A 131 -29.60 5.99 -17.00
N ARG A 132 -30.68 6.72 -16.64
CA ARG A 132 -32.02 6.43 -17.15
C ARG A 132 -32.10 6.68 -18.66
N GLY A 133 -32.52 5.67 -19.40
CA GLY A 133 -32.65 5.74 -20.87
C GLY A 133 -31.30 5.70 -21.61
N GLN A 134 -30.18 5.58 -20.91
CA GLN A 134 -28.86 5.46 -21.52
C GLN A 134 -28.62 4.04 -22.02
N ARG A 135 -28.09 3.92 -23.24
CA ARG A 135 -27.58 2.64 -23.74
C ARG A 135 -26.13 2.50 -23.31
N LEU A 136 -25.91 1.69 -22.27
CA LEU A 136 -24.57 1.46 -21.74
C LEU A 136 -23.75 0.54 -22.63
N GLU A 137 -22.45 0.78 -22.65
CA GLU A 137 -21.48 -0.04 -23.37
C GLU A 137 -21.53 -1.51 -22.93
N SER A 138 -21.24 -2.41 -23.86
CA SER A 138 -21.29 -3.85 -23.59
C SER A 138 -20.07 -4.37 -22.83
N ARG A 139 -18.91 -3.74 -23.03
CA ARG A 139 -17.63 -4.14 -22.44
C ARG A 139 -17.41 -3.41 -21.12
N LEU A 140 -16.85 -4.10 -20.13
CA LEU A 140 -16.71 -3.58 -18.78
C LEU A 140 -15.91 -2.28 -18.70
N SER A 141 -14.71 -2.20 -19.31
CA SER A 141 -13.90 -0.98 -19.20
C SER A 141 -14.57 0.24 -19.86
N PRO A 142 -15.01 0.18 -21.14
CA PRO A 142 -15.74 1.30 -21.73
C PRO A 142 -17.03 1.65 -21.00
N ARG A 143 -17.76 0.66 -20.48
CA ARG A 143 -18.97 0.89 -19.66
C ARG A 143 -18.65 1.66 -18.39
N ARG A 144 -17.58 1.28 -17.70
CA ARG A 144 -17.18 1.95 -16.47
C ARG A 144 -16.81 3.41 -16.75
N ASP A 145 -16.01 3.63 -17.79
CA ASP A 145 -15.57 4.97 -18.17
C ASP A 145 -16.78 5.83 -18.59
N GLN A 146 -17.71 5.28 -19.39
CA GLN A 146 -18.98 5.93 -19.74
C GLN A 146 -19.85 6.26 -18.51
N VAL A 147 -19.97 5.34 -17.56
CA VAL A 147 -20.75 5.56 -16.33
C VAL A 147 -20.10 6.64 -15.46
N ALA A 148 -18.77 6.70 -15.41
CA ALA A 148 -18.06 7.76 -14.73
C ALA A 148 -18.42 9.13 -15.33
N GLU A 149 -18.31 9.28 -16.65
CA GLU A 149 -18.67 10.51 -17.37
C GLU A 149 -20.13 10.94 -17.12
N LEU A 150 -21.07 9.98 -17.13
CA LEU A 150 -22.48 10.26 -16.85
C LEU A 150 -22.70 10.73 -15.41
N LEU A 151 -22.02 10.11 -14.45
CA LEU A 151 -22.09 10.51 -13.04
C LEU A 151 -21.41 11.85 -12.77
N GLU A 152 -20.35 12.18 -13.51
CA GLU A 152 -19.63 13.44 -13.35
C GLU A 152 -20.51 14.67 -13.61
N GLY A 153 -21.44 14.57 -14.56
CA GLY A 153 -22.42 15.63 -14.82
C GLY A 153 -23.38 15.90 -13.67
N ALA A 154 -23.58 14.95 -12.75
CA ALA A 154 -24.51 15.06 -11.62
C ALA A 154 -23.82 15.23 -10.26
N ALA A 155 -22.65 14.63 -10.07
CA ALA A 155 -21.98 14.51 -8.78
C ALA A 155 -20.62 15.24 -8.69
N GLY A 156 -20.16 15.89 -9.78
CA GLY A 156 -18.79 16.39 -9.89
C GLY A 156 -17.79 15.27 -10.16
N PRO A 157 -16.47 15.49 -10.01
CA PRO A 157 -15.45 14.48 -10.33
C PRO A 157 -15.74 13.11 -9.71
N VAL A 158 -15.52 12.03 -10.46
CA VAL A 158 -15.82 10.66 -10.02
C VAL A 158 -14.57 9.80 -9.98
N LEU A 159 -14.44 9.01 -8.92
CA LEU A 159 -13.43 7.95 -8.78
C LEU A 159 -14.08 6.58 -8.99
N HIS A 160 -13.34 5.65 -9.59
CA HIS A 160 -13.77 4.27 -9.69
C HIS A 160 -12.57 3.31 -9.74
N ASN A 161 -12.77 2.06 -9.31
CA ASN A 161 -11.74 1.04 -9.37
C ASN A 161 -11.76 0.24 -10.68
N ALA A 162 -10.58 -0.21 -11.11
CA ALA A 162 -10.44 -1.26 -12.12
C ALA A 162 -10.36 -2.68 -11.52
N THR A 163 -10.10 -2.78 -10.21
CA THR A 163 -9.69 -4.00 -9.52
C THR A 163 -10.84 -4.80 -8.94
N ARG A 164 -10.74 -6.13 -9.00
CA ARG A 164 -11.75 -7.09 -8.53
C ARG A 164 -11.74 -7.18 -6.99
N GLY A 165 -12.90 -7.03 -6.34
CA GLY A 165 -13.06 -6.99 -4.86
C GLY A 165 -12.60 -8.21 -4.02
N ARG A 166 -12.06 -9.27 -4.64
CA ARG A 166 -11.65 -10.52 -3.94
C ARG A 166 -10.26 -10.55 -3.36
N PHE A 167 -9.45 -9.52 -3.57
CA PHE A 167 -8.03 -9.64 -3.30
C PHE A 167 -7.69 -9.76 -1.81
N LEU A 168 -8.47 -9.11 -0.95
CA LEU A 168 -8.19 -9.01 0.48
C LEU A 168 -8.96 -10.03 1.33
N LEU A 169 -10.29 -10.09 1.19
CA LEU A 169 -11.16 -10.83 2.14
C LEU A 169 -10.80 -12.31 2.38
N PRO A 170 -10.43 -13.12 1.36
CA PRO A 170 -10.01 -14.50 1.59
C PRO A 170 -8.74 -14.59 2.43
N ASN A 171 -7.80 -13.68 2.21
CA ASN A 171 -6.52 -13.64 2.92
C ASN A 171 -6.66 -13.02 4.31
N VAL A 172 -7.64 -12.14 4.55
CA VAL A 172 -7.97 -11.65 5.90
C VAL A 172 -8.37 -12.79 6.82
N ARG A 173 -9.12 -13.79 6.32
CA ARG A 173 -9.46 -14.98 7.13
C ARG A 173 -8.23 -15.77 7.55
N ALA A 174 -7.21 -15.82 6.70
CA ALA A 174 -5.99 -16.56 6.95
C ALA A 174 -4.95 -15.75 7.74
N TYR A 175 -4.83 -14.44 7.50
CA TYR A 175 -3.71 -13.63 7.94
C TYR A 175 -4.11 -12.36 8.70
N GLY A 176 -5.40 -12.05 8.79
CA GLY A 176 -5.90 -10.86 9.49
C GLY A 176 -5.60 -10.84 10.99
N SER A 177 -5.29 -11.99 11.58
CA SER A 177 -4.82 -12.09 12.96
C SER A 177 -3.35 -11.70 13.15
N PHE A 178 -2.58 -11.44 12.08
CA PHE A 178 -1.15 -11.08 12.18
C PHE A 178 -0.90 -9.58 11.94
N LEU A 179 -1.97 -8.77 11.78
CA LEU A 179 -1.83 -7.38 11.39
C LEU A 179 -1.14 -6.53 12.46
N GLU A 180 -1.40 -6.79 13.74
CA GLU A 180 -0.74 -6.11 14.86
C GLU A 180 0.76 -6.41 14.89
N GLU A 181 1.14 -7.68 14.75
CA GLU A 181 2.54 -8.12 14.73
C GLU A 181 3.32 -7.50 13.57
N TRP A 182 2.75 -7.53 12.36
CA TRP A 182 3.34 -6.86 11.21
C TRP A 182 3.35 -5.34 11.38
N GLY A 183 2.32 -4.76 12.02
CA GLY A 183 2.27 -3.35 12.39
C GLY A 183 3.44 -2.94 13.29
N HIS A 184 3.72 -3.71 14.34
CA HIS A 184 4.86 -3.48 15.23
C HIS A 184 6.21 -3.58 14.50
N ILE A 185 6.32 -4.47 13.51
CA ILE A 185 7.50 -4.53 12.63
C ILE A 185 7.66 -3.22 11.85
N TYR A 186 6.59 -2.70 11.21
CA TYR A 186 6.67 -1.43 10.49
C TYR A 186 7.04 -0.26 11.42
N GLU A 187 6.42 -0.19 12.59
CA GLU A 187 6.66 0.90 13.55
C GLU A 187 8.09 0.90 14.08
N ARG A 188 8.71 -0.28 14.23
CA ARG A 188 10.12 -0.38 14.61
C ARG A 188 11.06 0.37 13.67
N PHE A 189 10.73 0.46 12.39
CA PHE A 189 11.54 1.18 11.40
C PHE A 189 11.07 2.62 11.17
N GLY A 190 10.10 3.13 11.95
CA GLY A 190 9.57 4.48 11.76
C GLY A 190 8.56 4.60 10.62
N VAL A 191 7.85 3.52 10.31
CA VAL A 191 6.68 3.53 9.41
C VAL A 191 5.42 3.33 10.26
N PRO A 192 4.41 4.22 10.18
CA PRO A 192 3.12 3.98 10.84
C PRO A 192 2.50 2.65 10.41
N ALA A 193 2.04 1.85 11.36
CA ALA A 193 1.49 0.51 11.10
C ALA A 193 0.39 0.53 10.02
N GLU A 194 -0.52 1.51 10.08
CA GLU A 194 -1.62 1.62 9.13
C GLU A 194 -1.16 1.89 7.70
N ILE A 195 -0.04 2.59 7.50
CA ILE A 195 0.53 2.85 6.16
C ILE A 195 1.18 1.58 5.62
N GLY A 196 2.05 0.95 6.41
CA GLY A 196 2.78 -0.25 5.98
C GLY A 196 1.85 -1.41 5.64
N ILE A 197 0.82 -1.64 6.47
CA ILE A 197 -0.16 -2.70 6.24
C ILE A 197 -1.11 -2.32 5.09
N ALA A 198 -1.53 -1.06 4.96
CA ALA A 198 -2.38 -0.65 3.84
C ALA A 198 -1.66 -0.82 2.50
N GLN A 199 -0.35 -0.55 2.46
CA GLN A 199 0.51 -0.86 1.32
C GLN A 199 0.48 -2.37 1.01
N ALA A 200 0.71 -3.23 2.00
CA ALA A 200 0.71 -4.68 1.80
C ALA A 200 -0.65 -5.23 1.34
N ILE A 201 -1.76 -4.66 1.81
CA ILE A 201 -3.10 -4.98 1.33
C ILE A 201 -3.23 -4.64 -0.16
N LEU A 202 -2.79 -3.45 -0.58
CA LEU A 202 -2.88 -3.02 -1.97
C LEU A 202 -1.97 -3.85 -2.89
N GLU A 203 -0.78 -4.19 -2.41
CA GLU A 203 0.23 -4.91 -3.20
C GLU A 203 -0.08 -6.41 -3.33
N SER A 204 -0.45 -7.07 -2.23
CA SER A 204 -0.58 -8.54 -2.18
C SER A 204 -1.89 -9.07 -1.61
N GLY A 205 -2.72 -8.19 -1.04
CA GLY A 205 -3.94 -8.60 -0.36
C GLY A 205 -3.59 -9.47 0.84
N LEU A 206 -2.42 -9.25 1.46
CA LEU A 206 -1.81 -10.05 2.51
C LEU A 206 -1.27 -11.43 2.09
N ASN A 207 -1.25 -11.76 0.80
CA ASN A 207 -0.77 -13.05 0.30
C ASN A 207 0.74 -13.05 -0.02
N GLY A 208 1.55 -13.70 0.82
CA GLY A 208 3.00 -13.85 0.62
C GLY A 208 3.42 -14.66 -0.62
N THR A 209 2.51 -15.38 -1.26
CA THR A 209 2.81 -16.26 -2.42
C THR A 209 2.35 -15.68 -3.76
N VAL A 210 1.68 -14.52 -3.76
CA VAL A 210 1.14 -13.93 -4.98
C VAL A 210 2.25 -13.37 -5.87
N ARG A 211 2.02 -13.46 -7.19
CA ARG A 211 2.88 -12.89 -8.22
C ARG A 211 2.07 -11.95 -9.11
N SER A 212 2.55 -10.73 -9.30
CA SER A 212 1.98 -9.78 -10.27
C SER A 212 2.20 -10.21 -11.72
N GLU A 213 1.50 -9.57 -12.65
CA GLU A 213 1.77 -9.70 -14.10
C GLU A 213 3.20 -9.29 -14.47
N ALA A 214 3.78 -8.32 -13.76
CA ALA A 214 5.16 -7.88 -13.94
C ALA A 214 6.19 -8.79 -13.24
N GLY A 215 5.74 -9.89 -12.61
CA GLY A 215 6.61 -10.86 -11.94
C GLY A 215 7.03 -10.50 -10.52
N ALA A 216 6.63 -9.35 -9.99
CA ALA A 216 6.79 -8.97 -8.58
C ALA A 216 6.20 -10.03 -7.62
N ILE A 217 6.84 -10.27 -6.47
CA ILE A 217 6.55 -11.38 -5.56
C ILE A 217 6.19 -10.96 -4.13
N GLY A 218 5.21 -11.67 -3.57
CA GLY A 218 4.88 -11.73 -2.15
C GLY A 218 4.33 -10.45 -1.53
N PHE A 219 4.45 -10.33 -0.21
CA PHE A 219 3.69 -9.38 0.61
C PHE A 219 3.77 -7.93 0.16
N CYS A 220 4.96 -7.50 -0.24
CA CYS A 220 5.31 -6.15 -0.65
C CYS A 220 5.63 -6.07 -2.15
N GLN A 221 5.34 -7.11 -2.93
CA GLN A 221 5.52 -7.14 -4.39
C GLN A 221 6.91 -6.68 -4.85
N TRP A 222 7.96 -7.29 -4.30
CA TRP A 222 9.33 -7.03 -4.76
C TRP A 222 9.58 -7.64 -6.15
N LEU A 223 10.24 -6.92 -7.05
CA LEU A 223 10.76 -7.55 -8.27
C LEU A 223 11.80 -8.63 -7.89
N PRO A 224 11.77 -9.82 -8.52
CA PRO A 224 12.68 -10.91 -8.17
C PRO A 224 14.17 -10.53 -8.21
N ALA A 225 14.57 -9.70 -9.19
CA ALA A 225 15.94 -9.20 -9.28
C ALA A 225 16.33 -8.36 -8.06
N ASN A 226 15.44 -7.49 -7.59
CA ASN A 226 15.66 -6.63 -6.43
C ASN A 226 15.74 -7.45 -5.14
N TRP A 227 14.82 -8.40 -4.95
CA TRP A 227 14.85 -9.29 -3.79
C TRP A 227 16.12 -10.15 -3.76
N ASN A 228 16.51 -10.73 -4.90
CA ASN A 228 17.73 -11.53 -5.00
C ASN A 228 18.98 -10.70 -4.71
N ARG A 229 19.00 -9.42 -5.11
CA ARG A 229 20.10 -8.53 -4.77
C ARG A 229 20.18 -8.29 -3.26
N MET A 230 19.05 -8.02 -2.59
CA MET A 230 19.02 -7.91 -1.12
C MET A 230 19.46 -9.21 -0.44
N LYS A 231 19.03 -10.37 -0.96
CA LYS A 231 19.45 -11.68 -0.45
C LYS A 231 20.96 -11.92 -0.55
N GLN A 232 21.62 -11.41 -1.59
CA GLN A 232 23.09 -11.47 -1.72
C GLN A 232 23.83 -10.53 -0.75
N ILE A 233 23.18 -9.45 -0.32
CA ILE A 233 23.75 -8.44 0.58
C ILE A 233 23.55 -8.85 2.04
N SER A 234 22.39 -9.44 2.36
CA SER A 234 22.02 -9.86 3.70
C SER A 234 23.02 -10.91 4.24
N PRO A 235 23.45 -10.78 5.51
CA PRO A 235 24.27 -11.81 6.14
C PRO A 235 23.47 -13.09 6.48
N PHE A 236 22.14 -13.02 6.39
CA PHE A 236 21.22 -14.12 6.69
C PHE A 236 20.36 -14.47 5.48
N GLU A 237 19.88 -15.71 5.47
CA GLU A 237 18.91 -16.17 4.48
C GLU A 237 17.57 -15.46 4.67
N ILE A 238 17.06 -14.83 3.61
CA ILE A 238 15.80 -14.09 3.60
C ILE A 238 14.83 -14.65 2.57
N GLU A 239 13.60 -14.89 3.02
CA GLU A 239 12.57 -15.58 2.24
C GLU A 239 11.60 -14.61 1.58
N GLY A 240 11.63 -14.56 0.24
CA GLY A 240 10.80 -13.66 -0.56
C GLY A 240 9.33 -14.07 -0.68
N HIS A 241 8.90 -15.17 -0.05
CA HIS A 241 7.48 -15.59 -0.02
C HIS A 241 6.89 -15.60 1.39
N ASN A 242 7.63 -15.07 2.38
CA ASN A 242 7.19 -14.98 3.77
C ASN A 242 6.83 -13.52 4.11
N GLN A 243 5.58 -13.27 4.51
CA GLN A 243 5.10 -11.93 4.82
C GLN A 243 5.88 -11.28 5.98
N THR A 244 6.12 -12.02 7.05
CA THR A 244 6.81 -11.49 8.24
C THR A 244 8.25 -11.10 7.90
N THR A 245 8.93 -11.91 7.09
CA THR A 245 10.26 -11.53 6.56
C THR A 245 10.16 -10.27 5.71
N GLN A 246 9.25 -10.22 4.73
CA GLN A 246 9.13 -9.07 3.83
C GLN A 246 8.75 -7.77 4.55
N ALA A 247 7.94 -7.83 5.61
CA ALA A 247 7.48 -6.66 6.37
C ALA A 247 8.66 -5.81 6.84
N ALA A 248 9.71 -6.42 7.41
CA ALA A 248 10.88 -5.70 7.90
C ALA A 248 11.66 -4.99 6.77
N TYR A 249 11.87 -5.67 5.64
CA TYR A 249 12.59 -5.10 4.49
C TYR A 249 11.79 -4.00 3.78
N CYS A 250 10.47 -4.16 3.69
CA CYS A 250 9.59 -3.13 3.14
C CYS A 250 9.51 -1.90 4.04
N ALA A 251 9.39 -2.11 5.36
CA ALA A 251 9.42 -1.03 6.35
C ALA A 251 10.72 -0.22 6.24
N ALA A 252 11.87 -0.88 6.28
CA ALA A 252 13.16 -0.23 6.12
C ALA A 252 13.30 0.52 4.78
N TYR A 253 12.81 -0.06 3.68
CA TYR A 253 12.86 0.61 2.37
C TYR A 253 11.96 1.85 2.34
N LEU A 254 10.73 1.73 2.84
CA LEU A 254 9.81 2.85 2.91
C LEU A 254 10.33 3.95 3.84
N THR A 255 10.99 3.61 4.94
CA THR A 255 11.67 4.57 5.82
C THR A 255 12.75 5.37 5.09
N ILE A 256 13.58 4.71 4.28
CA ILE A 256 14.61 5.38 3.48
C ILE A 256 13.98 6.33 2.47
N LEU A 257 12.94 5.88 1.77
CA LEU A 257 12.23 6.72 0.79
C LEU A 257 11.49 7.89 1.46
N ALA A 258 10.81 7.65 2.58
CA ALA A 258 10.09 8.68 3.32
C ALA A 258 11.03 9.71 3.93
N THR A 259 12.25 9.31 4.29
CA THR A 259 13.32 10.23 4.71
C THR A 259 13.81 11.06 3.53
N LYS A 260 14.09 10.41 2.39
CA LYS A 260 14.50 11.09 1.14
C LYS A 260 13.53 12.20 0.71
N TYR A 261 12.23 11.97 0.86
CA TYR A 261 11.21 12.93 0.45
C TYR A 261 10.63 13.77 1.59
N GLY A 262 10.97 13.45 2.85
CA GLY A 262 10.24 14.00 4.01
C GLY A 262 8.74 13.66 4.04
N SER A 263 8.27 12.68 3.25
CA SER A 263 6.85 12.34 3.09
C SER A 263 6.66 10.88 2.65
N PHE A 264 5.64 10.19 3.17
CA PHE A 264 5.26 8.84 2.73
C PHE A 264 4.58 8.84 1.35
N ILE A 265 4.03 9.96 0.89
CA ILE A 265 3.26 10.06 -0.37
C ILE A 265 4.12 9.75 -1.61
N PRO A 266 5.20 10.51 -1.90
CA PRO A 266 6.12 10.19 -2.98
C PRO A 266 6.92 8.91 -2.69
N ALA A 267 7.14 8.56 -1.41
CA ALA A 267 7.84 7.32 -1.04
C ALA A 267 7.08 6.06 -1.46
N LEU A 268 5.79 5.98 -1.14
CA LEU A 268 4.88 4.91 -1.59
C LEU A 268 4.82 4.86 -3.12
N SER A 269 4.80 6.02 -3.76
CA SER A 269 4.79 6.10 -5.22
C SER A 269 6.10 5.64 -5.83
N GLU A 270 7.25 5.92 -5.22
CA GLU A 270 8.56 5.45 -5.71
C GLU A 270 8.68 3.94 -5.52
N HIS A 271 8.20 3.41 -4.40
CA HIS A 271 8.10 1.97 -4.19
C HIS A 271 7.34 1.29 -5.34
N HIS A 272 6.20 1.87 -5.76
CA HIS A 272 5.34 1.29 -6.79
C HIS A 272 5.82 1.56 -8.23
N ALA A 273 6.22 2.79 -8.55
CA ALA A 273 6.48 3.25 -9.91
C ALA A 273 7.99 3.37 -10.24
N GLY A 274 8.86 3.23 -9.24
CA GLY A 274 10.31 3.39 -9.38
C GLY A 274 10.80 4.84 -9.32
N GLY A 275 12.03 5.03 -8.83
CA GLY A 275 12.58 6.34 -8.51
C GLY A 275 12.71 7.29 -9.70
N SER A 276 13.02 6.78 -10.90
CA SER A 276 13.13 7.64 -12.09
C SER A 276 11.78 8.19 -12.57
N ASN A 277 10.66 7.51 -12.29
CA ASN A 277 9.33 7.99 -12.65
C ASN A 277 8.84 9.04 -11.64
N VAL A 278 9.02 8.76 -10.34
CA VAL A 278 8.65 9.72 -9.29
C VAL A 278 9.55 10.94 -9.29
N GLY A 279 10.86 10.78 -9.53
CA GLY A 279 11.78 11.91 -9.70
C GLY A 279 11.33 12.87 -10.81
N ARG A 280 10.95 12.35 -12.00
CA ARG A 280 10.37 13.18 -13.07
C ARG A 280 9.09 13.89 -12.65
N THR A 281 8.24 13.18 -11.92
CA THR A 281 6.97 13.71 -11.40
C THR A 281 7.23 14.92 -10.50
N VAL A 282 8.09 14.76 -9.49
CA VAL A 282 8.47 15.84 -8.57
C VAL A 282 9.15 17.01 -9.31
N ILE A 283 10.10 16.72 -10.22
CA ILE A 283 10.77 17.76 -11.03
C ILE A 283 9.76 18.56 -11.84
N ASN A 284 8.78 17.91 -12.46
CA ASN A 284 7.74 18.60 -13.21
C ASN A 284 6.83 19.44 -12.30
N GLY A 285 6.45 18.95 -11.12
CA GLY A 285 5.67 19.77 -10.18
C GLY A 285 6.42 20.99 -9.66
N SER A 286 7.74 20.87 -9.45
CA SER A 286 8.59 22.04 -9.17
C SER A 286 8.57 23.05 -10.31
N ARG A 287 8.63 22.60 -11.57
CA ARG A 287 8.48 23.48 -12.76
C ARG A 287 7.10 24.13 -12.87
N LEU A 288 6.09 23.54 -12.25
CA LEU A 288 4.72 24.07 -12.16
C LEU A 288 4.52 25.00 -10.96
N GLY A 289 5.56 25.27 -10.17
CA GLY A 289 5.52 26.20 -9.05
C GLY A 289 5.22 25.56 -7.69
N GLY A 290 5.28 24.24 -7.55
CA GLY A 290 5.14 23.59 -6.24
C GLY A 290 6.30 23.97 -5.30
N GLU A 291 5.98 24.49 -4.12
CA GLU A 291 6.96 25.00 -3.16
C GLU A 291 7.43 23.88 -2.22
N THR A 292 6.50 23.03 -1.79
CA THR A 292 6.79 21.89 -0.91
C THR A 292 6.93 20.58 -1.69
N MET A 293 7.61 19.58 -1.12
CA MET A 293 7.73 18.26 -1.75
C MET A 293 6.36 17.62 -2.06
N ARG A 294 5.37 17.85 -1.19
CA ARG A 294 4.00 17.33 -1.35
C ARG A 294 3.30 18.00 -2.53
N GLU A 295 3.34 19.33 -2.60
CA GLU A 295 2.83 20.09 -3.75
C GLU A 295 3.51 19.67 -5.06
N GLN A 296 4.84 19.61 -5.07
CA GLN A 296 5.61 19.17 -6.23
C GLN A 296 5.19 17.77 -6.69
N TYR A 297 5.00 16.84 -5.76
CA TYR A 297 4.49 15.53 -6.11
C TYR A 297 3.08 15.62 -6.72
N PHE A 298 2.12 16.29 -6.07
CA PHE A 298 0.73 16.29 -6.53
C PHE A 298 0.51 17.03 -7.85
N LEU A 299 1.12 18.20 -8.01
CA LEU A 299 1.09 18.98 -9.27
C LEU A 299 1.75 18.18 -10.39
N GLY A 300 2.90 17.57 -10.12
CA GLY A 300 3.60 16.73 -11.08
C GLY A 300 2.82 15.48 -11.48
N ALA A 301 2.15 14.83 -10.51
CA ALA A 301 1.35 13.64 -10.73
C ALA A 301 0.12 13.97 -11.58
N GLU A 302 -0.54 15.09 -11.28
CA GLU A 302 -1.66 15.60 -12.06
C GLU A 302 -1.24 15.94 -13.49
N PHE A 303 -0.12 16.65 -13.64
CA PHE A 303 0.46 16.94 -14.94
C PHE A 303 0.71 15.66 -15.73
N ALA A 304 1.32 14.64 -15.11
CA ALA A 304 1.59 13.37 -15.77
C ALA A 304 0.32 12.63 -16.21
N ARG A 305 -0.76 12.69 -15.41
CA ARG A 305 -2.10 12.18 -15.79
C ARG A 305 -2.62 12.94 -17.01
N ASP A 306 -2.61 14.26 -16.96
CA ASP A 306 -3.19 15.10 -18.01
C ASP A 306 -2.47 14.90 -19.35
N LEU A 307 -1.14 14.87 -19.35
CA LEU A 307 -0.37 14.65 -20.57
C LEU A 307 -0.65 13.31 -21.24
N ARG A 308 -1.01 12.28 -20.45
CA ARG A 308 -1.44 10.99 -21.01
C ARG A 308 -2.79 11.05 -21.69
N THR A 309 -3.70 11.86 -21.16
CA THR A 309 -5.00 12.10 -21.79
C THR A 309 -4.84 12.92 -23.07
N ILE A 310 -3.95 13.92 -23.05
CA ILE A 310 -3.68 14.79 -24.20
C ILE A 310 -2.98 14.03 -25.33
N SER A 311 -1.79 13.48 -25.05
CA SER A 311 -1.03 12.73 -26.05
C SER A 311 0.01 11.81 -25.39
N PRO A 312 -0.29 10.51 -25.24
CA PRO A 312 0.63 9.57 -24.58
C PRO A 312 1.90 9.32 -25.40
N THR A 313 1.86 9.54 -26.72
CA THR A 313 3.02 9.36 -27.61
C THR A 313 3.93 10.59 -27.62
N ARG A 314 3.36 11.80 -27.76
CA ARG A 314 4.14 13.05 -27.81
C ARG A 314 4.90 13.32 -26.51
N PHE A 315 4.24 13.13 -25.37
CA PHE A 315 4.80 13.45 -24.06
C PHE A 315 5.43 12.25 -23.35
N ARG A 316 5.70 11.16 -24.06
CA ARG A 316 6.28 9.92 -23.50
C ARG A 316 7.59 10.17 -22.75
N GLU A 317 8.44 11.06 -23.23
CA GLU A 317 9.72 11.38 -22.58
C GLU A 317 9.54 12.17 -21.27
N VAL A 318 8.42 12.88 -21.12
CA VAL A 318 8.08 13.65 -19.91
C VAL A 318 7.55 12.75 -18.80
N VAL A 319 6.68 11.79 -19.13
CA VAL A 319 5.92 11.00 -18.14
C VAL A 319 6.32 9.53 -18.05
N ARG A 320 7.01 8.99 -19.06
CA ARG A 320 7.43 7.59 -19.17
C ARG A 320 6.30 6.63 -18.76
N SER A 321 6.57 5.71 -17.83
CA SER A 321 5.63 4.68 -17.39
C SER A 321 4.83 5.03 -16.14
N TYR A 322 4.93 6.27 -15.61
CA TYR A 322 4.18 6.72 -14.41
C TYR A 322 2.66 6.73 -14.63
N GLY A 323 1.97 5.58 -14.52
CA GLY A 323 0.63 5.25 -15.02
C GLY A 323 -0.57 5.87 -14.26
N PRO A 324 -1.82 5.68 -14.73
CA PRO A 324 -3.01 5.94 -13.92
C PRO A 324 -2.99 5.18 -12.57
N ARG A 325 -2.46 3.95 -12.55
CA ARG A 325 -2.27 3.21 -11.29
C ARG A 325 -1.25 3.89 -10.37
N SER A 326 -0.16 4.41 -10.93
CA SER A 326 0.86 5.14 -10.17
C SER A 326 0.33 6.46 -9.60
N PHE A 327 -0.50 7.17 -10.38
CA PHE A 327 -1.19 8.39 -9.96
C PHE A 327 -2.05 8.18 -8.72
N LEU A 328 -2.81 7.08 -8.67
CA LEU A 328 -3.75 6.79 -7.57
C LEU A 328 -3.11 6.01 -6.41
N TYR A 329 -1.84 5.59 -6.53
CA TYR A 329 -1.25 4.61 -5.62
C TYR A 329 -1.22 5.08 -4.17
N ALA A 330 -0.75 6.31 -3.93
CA ALA A 330 -0.72 6.87 -2.59
C ALA A 330 -2.15 7.06 -2.03
N GLU A 331 -3.09 7.55 -2.84
CA GLU A 331 -4.50 7.70 -2.42
C GLU A 331 -5.12 6.36 -2.00
N MET A 332 -4.83 5.29 -2.75
CA MET A 332 -5.29 3.94 -2.45
C MET A 332 -4.74 3.43 -1.10
N VAL A 333 -3.47 3.71 -0.80
CA VAL A 333 -2.88 3.33 0.50
C VAL A 333 -3.50 4.15 1.63
N PHE A 334 -3.53 5.48 1.49
CA PHE A 334 -4.06 6.38 2.53
C PHE A 334 -5.54 6.12 2.81
N GLY A 335 -6.37 5.95 1.79
CA GLY A 335 -7.79 5.66 1.97
C GLY A 335 -8.03 4.28 2.60
N ASN A 336 -7.12 3.35 2.41
CA ASN A 336 -7.23 2.00 2.96
C ASN A 336 -6.69 1.86 4.39
N THR A 337 -6.06 2.89 4.97
CA THR A 337 -5.66 2.91 6.39
C THR A 337 -6.85 2.63 7.32
N TYR A 338 -8.04 3.13 6.98
CA TYR A 338 -9.30 2.86 7.69
C TYR A 338 -9.61 1.37 7.81
N ASN A 339 -9.39 0.61 6.73
CA ASN A 339 -9.60 -0.83 6.74
C ASN A 339 -8.57 -1.55 7.62
N VAL A 340 -7.32 -1.09 7.65
CA VAL A 340 -6.32 -1.66 8.55
C VAL A 340 -6.76 -1.49 10.00
N THR A 341 -7.08 -0.26 10.42
CA THR A 341 -7.51 0.02 11.80
C THR A 341 -8.72 -0.83 12.19
N ARG A 342 -9.73 -0.90 11.31
CA ARG A 342 -10.92 -1.71 11.55
C ARG A 342 -10.60 -3.21 11.64
N LEU A 343 -9.85 -3.76 10.68
CA LEU A 343 -9.52 -5.18 10.66
C LEU A 343 -8.70 -5.60 11.87
N THR A 344 -7.75 -4.77 12.30
CA THR A 344 -6.95 -5.04 13.52
C THR A 344 -7.84 -5.03 14.77
N ALA A 345 -8.82 -4.12 14.85
CA ALA A 345 -9.74 -4.06 16.00
C ALA A 345 -10.77 -5.19 16.02
N ASP A 346 -11.32 -5.57 14.86
CA ASP A 346 -12.42 -6.53 14.75
C ASP A 346 -11.96 -7.99 14.79
N ILE A 347 -10.68 -8.26 14.49
CA ILE A 347 -10.13 -9.61 14.41
C ILE A 347 -9.21 -9.87 15.62
N PRO A 348 -9.43 -10.95 16.39
CA PRO A 348 -8.50 -11.35 17.44
C PRO A 348 -7.09 -11.54 16.88
N GLN A 349 -6.16 -10.73 17.36
CA GLN A 349 -4.76 -10.77 16.95
C GLN A 349 -4.03 -11.94 17.61
N GLN A 350 -3.03 -12.48 16.92
CA GLN A 350 -2.21 -13.62 17.31
C GLN A 350 -0.74 -13.24 17.24
N PRO A 351 0.07 -13.65 18.25
CA PRO A 351 1.49 -13.36 18.25
C PRO A 351 2.21 -14.12 17.13
N VAL A 352 3.27 -13.51 16.61
CA VAL A 352 4.20 -14.14 15.67
C VAL A 352 5.59 -14.04 16.31
N HIS A 353 6.11 -15.16 16.79
CA HIS A 353 7.51 -15.25 17.24
C HIS A 353 8.41 -15.63 16.07
N ALA A 354 9.68 -15.26 16.14
CA ALA A 354 10.66 -15.51 15.11
C ALA A 354 11.95 -16.05 15.73
N MET A 355 12.46 -17.17 15.22
CA MET A 355 13.70 -17.79 15.67
C MET A 355 14.67 -17.94 14.51
N ARG A 356 15.95 -17.59 14.72
CA ARG A 356 17.00 -17.82 13.72
C ARG A 356 17.39 -19.29 13.70
N ALA A 357 17.04 -20.02 12.65
CA ALA A 357 17.31 -21.45 12.57
C ALA A 357 18.82 -21.77 12.69
N ALA A 358 19.25 -22.38 13.79
CA ALA A 358 20.67 -22.68 14.03
C ALA A 358 21.22 -23.78 13.10
N ARG A 359 20.33 -24.59 12.54
CA ARG A 359 20.58 -25.66 11.56
C ARG A 359 19.41 -25.75 10.57
N ASN A 360 19.52 -26.61 9.57
CA ASN A 360 18.35 -26.95 8.76
C ASN A 360 17.31 -27.64 9.65
N LEU A 361 16.06 -27.16 9.62
CA LEU A 361 14.95 -27.68 10.42
C LEU A 361 13.89 -28.30 9.51
N PRO A 362 13.83 -29.65 9.41
CA PRO A 362 12.78 -30.33 8.67
C PRO A 362 11.39 -29.99 9.20
N LEU A 363 10.41 -29.87 8.29
CA LEU A 363 9.02 -29.58 8.65
C LEU A 363 8.43 -30.61 9.63
N ALA A 364 8.80 -31.90 9.47
CA ALA A 364 8.35 -32.97 10.35
C ALA A 364 8.85 -32.78 11.79
N ASP A 365 10.12 -32.38 11.96
CA ASP A 365 10.71 -32.13 13.28
C ASP A 365 10.04 -30.94 13.97
N ILE A 366 9.70 -29.89 13.20
CA ILE A 366 8.99 -28.72 13.71
C ILE A 366 7.58 -29.12 14.16
N ALA A 367 6.84 -29.84 13.32
CA ALA A 367 5.48 -30.32 13.64
C ALA A 367 5.49 -31.23 14.88
N GLN A 368 6.43 -32.17 14.97
CA GLN A 368 6.53 -33.09 16.11
C GLN A 368 6.79 -32.35 17.42
N ARG A 369 7.67 -31.33 17.41
CA ARG A 369 8.05 -30.60 18.63
C ARG A 369 7.02 -29.56 19.07
N THR A 370 6.28 -28.99 18.12
CA THR A 370 5.30 -27.91 18.40
C THR A 370 3.88 -28.42 18.54
N GLY A 371 3.57 -29.60 17.99
CA GLY A 371 2.20 -30.11 17.86
C GLY A 371 1.37 -29.40 16.80
N LEU A 372 1.94 -28.44 16.06
CA LEU A 372 1.24 -27.70 15.01
C LEU A 372 1.02 -28.56 13.78
N SER A 373 -0.11 -28.36 13.12
CA SER A 373 -0.37 -28.97 11.82
C SER A 373 0.54 -28.37 10.75
N VAL A 374 0.75 -29.11 9.65
CA VAL A 374 1.51 -28.61 8.49
C VAL A 374 0.89 -27.33 7.94
N ASP A 375 -0.44 -27.23 7.95
CA ASP A 375 -1.15 -26.05 7.44
C ASP A 375 -0.92 -24.83 8.34
N GLU A 376 -0.93 -24.99 9.67
CA GLU A 376 -0.58 -23.90 10.59
C GLU A 376 0.90 -23.51 10.43
N LEU A 377 1.82 -24.47 10.30
CA LEU A 377 3.23 -24.14 10.04
C LEU A 377 3.43 -23.36 8.74
N ARG A 378 2.71 -23.70 7.67
CA ARG A 378 2.73 -22.98 6.39
C ARG A 378 2.04 -21.63 6.45
N ARG A 379 1.04 -21.47 7.32
CA ARG A 379 0.37 -20.19 7.55
C ARG A 379 1.34 -19.15 8.13
N TYR A 380 2.18 -19.55 9.10
CA TYR A 380 3.25 -18.71 9.64
C TYR A 380 4.47 -18.62 8.71
N ASN A 381 4.72 -19.67 7.90
CA ASN A 381 5.90 -19.76 7.03
C ASN A 381 5.51 -20.14 5.58
N PRO A 382 4.88 -19.25 4.80
CA PRO A 382 4.39 -19.63 3.47
C PRO A 382 5.50 -19.88 2.44
N ALA A 383 6.74 -19.46 2.73
CA ALA A 383 7.92 -19.85 1.96
C ALA A 383 8.40 -21.29 2.24
N LEU A 384 7.91 -21.93 3.30
CA LEU A 384 8.36 -23.24 3.76
C LEU A 384 7.85 -24.35 2.84
N VAL A 385 8.78 -24.97 2.11
CA VAL A 385 8.47 -26.13 1.25
C VAL A 385 8.70 -27.46 1.98
N ARG A 386 9.92 -27.69 2.49
CA ARG A 386 10.32 -28.95 3.15
C ARG A 386 11.05 -28.76 4.48
N GLN A 387 11.83 -27.69 4.60
CA GLN A 387 12.63 -27.38 5.78
C GLN A 387 12.91 -25.88 5.82
N VAL A 388 13.12 -25.34 7.02
CA VAL A 388 13.70 -24.00 7.19
C VAL A 388 15.22 -24.15 7.07
N PRO A 389 15.88 -23.43 6.15
CA PRO A 389 17.33 -23.52 6.00
C PRO A 389 18.03 -22.86 7.20
N ARG A 390 19.24 -23.32 7.50
CA ARG A 390 20.11 -22.68 8.50
C ARG A 390 20.25 -21.19 8.20
N GLY A 391 20.07 -20.36 9.23
CA GLY A 391 20.18 -18.91 9.13
C GLY A 391 18.91 -18.19 8.66
N ALA A 392 17.87 -18.90 8.19
CA ALA A 392 16.57 -18.28 7.96
C ALA A 392 15.78 -18.11 9.27
N ALA A 393 14.76 -17.28 9.21
CA ALA A 393 13.79 -17.13 10.29
C ALA A 393 12.73 -18.25 10.22
N LEU A 394 12.45 -18.88 11.36
CA LEU A 394 11.27 -19.72 11.57
C LEU A 394 10.25 -18.92 12.38
N TYR A 395 9.04 -18.78 11.85
CA TYR A 395 7.95 -18.07 12.51
C TYR A 395 6.94 -19.03 13.14
N LEU A 396 6.51 -18.79 14.37
CA LEU A 396 5.58 -19.65 15.11
C LEU A 396 4.68 -18.82 16.05
N PRO A 397 3.53 -19.35 16.51
CA PRO A 397 2.69 -18.70 17.51
C PRO A 397 3.33 -18.58 18.91
N PHE A 398 4.46 -19.23 19.15
CA PHE A 398 5.21 -19.19 20.41
C PHE A 398 6.69 -19.48 20.17
N GLN A 399 7.54 -19.01 21.08
CA GLN A 399 8.98 -19.27 21.05
C GLN A 399 9.29 -20.73 21.43
N VAL A 400 10.31 -21.30 20.76
CA VAL A 400 10.86 -22.62 21.06
C VAL A 400 12.39 -22.55 21.02
N ASP A 401 13.01 -22.45 22.19
CA ASP A 401 14.47 -22.23 22.33
C ASP A 401 15.33 -23.25 21.57
N ALA A 402 14.83 -24.48 21.41
CA ALA A 402 15.52 -25.55 20.69
C ALA A 402 15.72 -25.26 19.18
N PHE A 403 14.99 -24.29 18.59
CA PHE A 403 15.11 -23.96 17.17
C PHE A 403 16.13 -22.85 16.87
N GLY A 404 16.48 -22.03 17.86
CA GLY A 404 17.49 -20.99 17.74
C GLY A 404 17.17 -19.76 18.59
N PRO A 405 18.03 -18.73 18.53
CA PRO A 405 17.80 -17.49 19.27
C PRO A 405 16.57 -16.76 18.76
N ASP A 406 15.88 -16.08 19.68
CA ASP A 406 14.77 -15.18 19.37
C ASP A 406 15.28 -13.95 18.61
N ILE A 407 14.61 -13.68 17.50
CA ILE A 407 14.85 -12.54 16.61
C ILE A 407 13.58 -11.71 16.39
N ALA A 408 12.51 -11.96 17.16
CA ALA A 408 11.27 -11.18 17.16
C ALA A 408 11.49 -9.82 17.84
N PHE A 409 12.31 -8.97 17.24
CA PHE A 409 12.71 -7.69 17.81
C PHE A 409 11.55 -6.76 18.16
N TRP A 410 10.38 -6.97 17.55
CA TRP A 410 9.16 -6.20 17.78
C TRP A 410 8.45 -6.57 19.10
N HIS A 411 8.80 -7.69 19.74
CA HIS A 411 8.27 -8.07 21.06
C HIS A 411 9.00 -7.41 22.24
N ARG A 412 10.14 -6.76 21.98
CA ARG A 412 10.97 -6.10 23.00
C ARG A 412 11.12 -4.60 22.68
N PRO A 413 11.47 -3.75 23.66
CA PRO A 413 11.82 -2.35 23.39
C PRO A 413 12.90 -2.23 22.30
N ALA A 414 12.91 -1.10 21.59
CA ALA A 414 13.96 -0.81 20.62
C ALA A 414 15.33 -0.79 21.29
N ASP A 415 16.30 -1.44 20.63
CA ASP A 415 17.70 -1.30 21.01
C ASP A 415 18.05 0.20 21.02
N PRO A 416 18.58 0.76 22.12
CA PRO A 416 18.79 2.20 22.25
C PRO A 416 19.72 2.77 21.19
N ASP A 417 20.77 2.04 20.81
CA ASP A 417 21.73 2.48 19.79
C ASP A 417 21.07 2.46 18.42
N PHE A 418 20.28 1.43 18.11
CA PHE A 418 19.46 1.39 16.90
C PHE A 418 18.48 2.56 16.83
N ALA A 419 17.73 2.81 17.91
CA ALA A 419 16.74 3.88 17.96
C ALA A 419 17.38 5.26 17.79
N ALA A 420 18.57 5.48 18.36
CA ALA A 420 19.34 6.72 18.18
C ALA A 420 19.78 6.91 16.72
N VAL A 421 20.35 5.87 16.09
CA VAL A 421 20.76 5.94 14.67
C VAL A 421 19.57 6.15 13.75
N LEU A 422 18.44 5.49 14.03
CA LEU A 422 17.21 5.67 13.26
C LEU A 422 16.62 7.07 13.43
N THR A 423 16.64 7.62 14.64
CA THR A 423 16.21 9.00 14.90
C THR A 423 17.03 9.99 14.08
N ASP A 424 18.36 9.90 14.15
CA ASP A 424 19.26 10.75 13.35
C ASP A 424 19.00 10.60 11.85
N PHE A 425 18.77 9.37 11.39
CA PHE A 425 18.48 9.10 9.98
C PHE A 425 17.17 9.77 9.54
N LEU A 426 16.10 9.64 10.32
CA LEU A 426 14.79 10.23 10.03
C LEU A 426 14.82 11.77 9.98
N GLN A 427 15.80 12.38 10.65
CA GLN A 427 16.02 13.83 10.71
C GLN A 427 16.96 14.34 9.61
N VAL A 428 17.43 13.48 8.69
CA VAL A 428 18.18 13.92 7.52
C VAL A 428 17.27 14.76 6.63
N ASP A 429 17.36 16.07 6.79
CA ASP A 429 16.64 17.06 5.99
C ASP A 429 17.58 17.64 4.93
N ARG A 430 17.46 17.11 3.71
CA ARG A 430 18.29 17.47 2.58
C ARG A 430 17.43 17.60 1.32
N PRO A 431 17.66 18.62 0.48
CA PRO A 431 16.96 18.74 -0.80
C PRO A 431 17.11 17.47 -1.64
N LEU A 432 16.05 17.10 -2.38
CA LEU A 432 16.04 15.89 -3.20
C LEU A 432 17.20 15.84 -4.21
N ILE A 433 17.65 17.00 -4.72
CA ILE A 433 18.79 17.05 -5.64
C ILE A 433 20.10 16.61 -4.97
N GLU A 434 20.28 16.86 -3.67
CA GLU A 434 21.43 16.35 -2.92
C GLU A 434 21.30 14.84 -2.75
N TRP A 435 20.11 14.30 -2.49
CA TRP A 435 19.90 12.84 -2.44
C TRP A 435 20.24 12.14 -3.75
N GLU A 436 20.12 12.82 -4.88
CA GLU A 436 20.47 12.27 -6.19
C GLU A 436 21.95 12.46 -6.54
N ASP A 437 22.67 13.33 -5.83
CA ASP A 437 24.10 13.55 -6.03
C ASP A 437 24.94 12.31 -5.62
N PRO A 438 25.89 11.84 -6.46
CA PRO A 438 26.74 10.70 -6.13
C PRO A 438 27.53 10.84 -4.81
N GLY A 439 27.84 12.06 -4.38
CA GLY A 439 28.50 12.36 -3.11
C GLY A 439 27.65 12.00 -1.89
N PHE A 440 26.31 12.04 -2.02
CA PHE A 440 25.40 11.69 -0.93
C PHE A 440 25.47 10.20 -0.55
N ALA A 441 25.96 9.35 -1.45
CA ALA A 441 26.25 7.96 -1.14
C ALA A 441 27.21 7.80 0.06
N ALA A 442 28.10 8.76 0.33
CA ALA A 442 28.96 8.74 1.51
C ALA A 442 28.16 8.84 2.82
N VAL A 443 27.14 9.71 2.86
CA VAL A 443 26.24 9.87 4.00
C VAL A 443 25.49 8.57 4.28
N LEU A 444 24.92 7.95 3.23
CA LEU A 444 24.20 6.68 3.37
C LEU A 444 25.12 5.52 3.79
N ARG A 445 26.38 5.50 3.33
CA ARG A 445 27.37 4.49 3.76
C ARG A 445 27.75 4.67 5.24
N GLU A 446 27.80 5.90 5.73
CA GLU A 446 28.03 6.16 7.15
C GLU A 446 26.86 5.65 7.99
N PHE A 447 25.62 5.99 7.64
CA PHE A 447 24.43 5.45 8.32
C PHE A 447 24.38 3.91 8.26
N ARG A 448 24.70 3.31 7.12
CA ARG A 448 24.81 1.84 7.00
C ARG A 448 25.81 1.28 8.02
N THR A 449 26.98 1.92 8.16
CA THR A 449 28.01 1.49 9.11
C THR A 449 27.52 1.63 10.55
N ARG A 450 26.84 2.74 10.88
CA ARG A 450 26.25 2.97 12.19
C ARG A 450 25.18 1.92 12.53
N PHE A 451 24.29 1.59 11.60
CA PHE A 451 23.30 0.52 11.78
C PHE A 451 23.96 -0.86 11.96
N LEU A 452 25.06 -1.17 11.27
CA LEU A 452 25.80 -2.43 11.50
C LEU A 452 26.44 -2.48 12.89
N ARG A 453 26.86 -1.33 13.44
CA ARG A 453 27.48 -1.24 14.77
C ARG A 453 26.52 -1.50 15.92
N THR A 454 25.20 -1.36 15.71
CA THR A 454 24.20 -1.69 16.74
C THR A 454 24.15 -3.19 17.04
N GLN A 455 24.69 -4.03 16.14
CA GLN A 455 24.69 -5.50 16.27
C GLN A 455 23.30 -6.09 16.52
N SER A 456 22.25 -5.39 16.09
CA SER A 456 20.85 -5.81 16.23
C SER A 456 20.28 -6.34 14.92
N GLU A 457 19.20 -7.12 15.00
CA GLU A 457 18.46 -7.62 13.84
C GLU A 457 17.92 -6.45 13.00
N GLU A 458 17.38 -5.42 13.67
CA GLU A 458 16.90 -4.21 13.01
C GLU A 458 18.01 -3.44 12.29
N GLY A 459 19.19 -3.33 12.92
CA GLY A 459 20.37 -2.70 12.33
C GLY A 459 20.84 -3.44 11.07
N ILE A 460 20.82 -4.78 11.08
CA ILE A 460 21.16 -5.60 9.91
C ILE A 460 20.16 -5.39 8.77
N VAL A 461 18.86 -5.32 9.06
CA VAL A 461 17.83 -5.03 8.06
C VAL A 461 18.06 -3.65 7.44
N MET A 462 18.18 -2.59 8.25
CA MET A 462 18.42 -1.23 7.74
C MET A 462 19.71 -1.15 6.91
N ALA A 463 20.80 -1.75 7.39
CA ALA A 463 22.07 -1.76 6.67
C ALA A 463 22.01 -2.52 5.33
N THR A 464 21.24 -3.60 5.27
CA THR A 464 21.01 -4.38 4.05
C THR A 464 20.23 -3.56 3.02
N VAL A 465 19.15 -2.90 3.45
CA VAL A 465 18.33 -2.08 2.55
C VAL A 465 19.07 -0.82 2.10
N LEU A 466 19.83 -0.16 2.98
CA LEU A 466 20.69 0.96 2.58
C LEU A 466 21.73 0.55 1.54
N ALA A 467 22.39 -0.60 1.70
CA ALA A 467 23.31 -1.11 0.68
C ALA A 467 22.62 -1.38 -0.67
N TYR A 468 21.39 -1.90 -0.63
CA TYR A 468 20.57 -2.07 -1.83
C TYR A 468 20.25 -0.71 -2.49
N VAL A 469 19.75 0.27 -1.73
CA VAL A 469 19.41 1.62 -2.24
C VAL A 469 20.63 2.35 -2.79
N ILE A 470 21.78 2.25 -2.12
CA ILE A 470 23.05 2.83 -2.60
C ILE A 470 23.43 2.22 -3.95
N GLY A 471 23.32 0.89 -4.07
CA GLY A 471 23.56 0.19 -5.33
C GLY A 471 22.61 0.68 -6.43
N GLU A 472 21.32 0.69 -6.14
CA GLU A 472 20.29 1.08 -7.12
C GLU A 472 20.42 2.54 -7.58
N SER A 473 20.74 3.46 -6.65
CA SER A 473 20.73 4.90 -6.91
C SER A 473 22.02 5.41 -7.53
N TYR A 474 23.19 4.87 -7.14
CA TYR A 474 24.50 5.45 -7.50
C TYR A 474 25.43 4.52 -8.27
N THR A 475 25.07 3.26 -8.47
CA THR A 475 25.83 2.37 -9.37
C THR A 475 25.13 2.13 -10.71
N GLY A 476 23.93 2.67 -10.88
CA GLY A 476 23.17 2.65 -12.15
C GLY A 476 22.96 4.04 -12.73
N ALA A 477 22.31 4.10 -13.91
CA ALA A 477 22.08 5.34 -14.65
C ALA A 477 20.98 6.25 -14.06
N ARG A 478 20.44 5.97 -12.86
CA ARG A 478 19.28 6.70 -12.32
C ARG A 478 19.58 8.18 -12.10
N SER A 479 20.68 8.49 -11.41
CA SER A 479 21.12 9.86 -11.18
C SER A 479 21.30 10.60 -12.51
N ASP A 480 22.02 9.98 -13.45
CA ASP A 480 22.27 10.56 -14.77
C ASP A 480 20.98 10.84 -15.53
N ILE A 481 20.02 9.91 -15.49
CA ILE A 481 18.70 10.06 -16.12
C ILE A 481 17.95 11.29 -15.55
N LEU A 482 18.00 11.51 -14.24
CA LEU A 482 17.29 12.63 -13.61
C LEU A 482 18.05 13.94 -13.77
N ALA A 483 19.38 13.91 -13.79
CA ALA A 483 20.22 15.06 -14.13
C ALA A 483 19.95 15.53 -15.57
N GLU A 484 20.01 14.61 -16.54
CA GLU A 484 19.66 14.86 -17.94
C GLU A 484 18.24 15.41 -18.06
N PHE A 485 17.27 14.79 -17.38
CA PHE A 485 15.87 15.25 -17.41
C PHE A 485 15.70 16.70 -16.91
N ARG A 486 16.56 17.17 -15.98
CA ARG A 486 16.51 18.55 -15.49
C ARG A 486 17.04 19.55 -16.52
N THR A 487 18.10 19.20 -17.23
CA THR A 487 18.90 20.16 -18.00
C THR A 487 18.80 20.02 -19.52
N ASP A 488 18.30 18.88 -20.03
CA ASP A 488 18.20 18.64 -21.48
C ASP A 488 17.28 19.68 -22.14
N PRO A 489 17.76 20.48 -23.12
CA PRO A 489 16.98 21.52 -23.78
C PRO A 489 15.74 21.01 -24.53
N ASN A 490 15.80 19.79 -25.08
CA ASN A 490 14.67 19.18 -25.75
C ASN A 490 13.59 18.78 -24.75
N ILE A 491 13.97 18.22 -23.60
CA ILE A 491 13.04 17.91 -22.51
C ILE A 491 12.40 19.20 -21.98
N LEU A 492 13.19 20.25 -21.74
CA LEU A 492 12.68 21.54 -21.28
C LEU A 492 11.67 22.14 -22.26
N ARG A 493 11.98 22.13 -23.56
CA ARG A 493 11.03 22.55 -24.60
C ARG A 493 9.77 21.70 -24.62
N LEU A 494 9.91 20.37 -24.50
CA LEU A 494 8.77 19.46 -24.49
C LEU A 494 7.86 19.69 -23.27
N VAL A 495 8.43 20.03 -22.11
CA VAL A 495 7.67 20.39 -20.90
C VAL A 495 6.96 21.74 -21.08
N GLN A 496 7.60 22.74 -21.68
CA GLN A 496 6.95 24.01 -21.99
C GLN A 496 5.78 23.84 -22.98
N ASP A 497 5.95 23.02 -24.01
CA ASP A 497 4.88 22.65 -24.93
C ASP A 497 3.72 21.97 -24.21
N ALA A 498 4.05 21.02 -23.33
CA ALA A 498 3.10 20.27 -22.52
C ALA A 498 2.28 21.18 -21.58
N ILE A 499 2.92 22.16 -20.94
CA ILE A 499 2.26 23.16 -20.09
C ILE A 499 1.26 23.98 -20.92
N ARG A 500 1.71 24.54 -22.06
CA ARG A 500 0.85 25.37 -22.93
C ARG A 500 -0.36 24.60 -23.45
N GLU A 501 -0.16 23.35 -23.87
CA GLU A 501 -1.24 22.51 -24.40
C GLU A 501 -2.26 22.15 -23.31
N ARG A 502 -1.77 21.83 -22.10
CA ARG A 502 -2.64 21.60 -20.94
C ARG A 502 -3.45 22.84 -20.58
N GLU A 503 -2.82 24.00 -20.49
CA GLU A 503 -3.49 25.27 -20.17
C GLU A 503 -4.54 25.64 -21.21
N SER A 504 -4.24 25.44 -22.50
CA SER A 504 -5.21 25.66 -23.58
C SER A 504 -6.46 24.81 -23.43
N LEU A 505 -6.32 23.54 -23.02
CA LEU A 505 -7.46 22.65 -22.83
C LEU A 505 -8.27 22.98 -21.57
N LEU A 506 -7.58 23.33 -20.46
CA LEU A 506 -8.26 23.77 -19.24
C LEU A 506 -9.03 25.08 -19.46
N GLY A 507 -8.44 26.04 -20.17
CA GLY A 507 -9.11 27.29 -20.56
C GLY A 507 -10.30 27.09 -21.50
N ALA A 508 -10.21 26.15 -22.44
CA ALA A 508 -11.33 25.78 -23.30
C ALA A 508 -12.48 25.12 -22.52
N SER A 509 -12.17 24.31 -21.51
CA SER A 509 -13.19 23.67 -20.66
C SER A 509 -13.95 24.67 -19.78
N LEU A 510 -13.25 25.70 -19.26
CA LEU A 510 -13.87 26.77 -18.47
C LEU A 510 -14.75 27.71 -19.28
N THR A 511 -14.53 27.82 -20.60
CA THR A 511 -15.33 28.66 -21.50
C THR A 511 -16.51 27.94 -22.13
N ALA A 512 -16.53 26.60 -22.07
CA ALA A 512 -17.61 25.74 -22.58
C ALA A 512 -18.65 25.35 -21.52
N ARG A 513 -18.42 25.68 -20.25
CA ARG A 513 -19.38 25.60 -19.13
C ARG A 513 -20.02 26.96 -18.93
#